data_AF-A0A917U603-F1
#
_entry.id   AF-A0A917U603-F1
#
_cell.length_a   1.000
_cell.length_b   1.000
_cell.length_c   1.000
_cell.angle_alpha   90.00
_cell.angle_beta   90.00
_cell.angle_gamma   90.00
#
_symmetry.space_group_name_H-M   'P 1'
#
loop_
_entity.id
_entity.type
_entity.pdbx_description
1 polymer ?
#
loop_
_entity_poly.entity_id
_entity_poly.type
_entity_poly.pdbx_seq_one_letter_code
_entity_poly.pdbx_strand_id
1 'polypeptide(L)'
;MFRNRSEGVHIRTLAAAGLAGALLAGTAVAPAAAAPTSIGGAIVAHRTSIAERLRVDRVPTPELDWYRCYGYAECATVDLPLDYDKPHGATTEIAVLRVKARDQKHRIGSLFVNPGGPGGSGTDIALAAPYFLGDELLDRFDVVGIDPRGVAASEQVKCFKSVKDQTRAYEGLNVASATAASSGSTTPTCSLTGSAPW
;
A
#
# COMPACT_ATOMS: atom_id res chain seq x y z
N MET A 1 53.60 8.81 13.80
CA MET A 1 53.51 8.38 15.22
C MET A 1 52.03 8.33 15.55
N PHE A 2 51.31 7.23 15.39
CA PHE A 2 51.29 6.05 16.26
C PHE A 2 50.97 4.78 15.45
N ARG A 3 51.45 3.65 15.94
CA ARG A 3 51.56 2.35 15.26
C ARG A 3 50.80 1.30 16.06
N ASN A 4 50.12 0.38 15.35
CA ASN A 4 49.63 -0.94 15.79
C ASN A 4 48.53 -0.94 16.89
N ARG A 5 47.64 -1.93 16.97
CA ARG A 5 47.91 -3.37 16.84
C ARG A 5 46.61 -4.14 16.60
N SER A 6 46.61 -5.05 15.62
CA SER A 6 45.68 -6.17 15.51
C SER A 6 46.10 -7.25 16.51
N GLU A 7 45.19 -7.69 17.38
CA GLU A 7 45.44 -8.82 18.28
C GLU A 7 44.60 -10.03 17.82
N GLY A 8 45.32 -11.04 17.33
CA GLY A 8 44.78 -12.36 17.05
C GLY A 8 44.59 -13.13 18.36
N VAL A 9 43.42 -13.74 18.51
CA VAL A 9 43.14 -14.64 19.63
C VAL A 9 43.47 -16.07 19.20
N HIS A 10 44.62 -16.56 19.70
CA HIS A 10 45.00 -17.97 19.66
C HIS A 10 44.31 -18.71 20.80
N ILE A 11 43.42 -19.66 20.48
CA ILE A 11 42.84 -20.57 21.48
C ILE A 11 43.64 -21.88 21.43
N ARG A 12 44.32 -22.15 22.55
CA ARG A 12 45.14 -23.33 22.80
C ARG A 12 44.26 -24.53 23.16
N THR A 13 44.51 -25.64 22.48
CA THR A 13 43.97 -26.96 22.76
C THR A 13 44.55 -27.50 24.08
N LEU A 14 43.69 -27.93 25.01
CA LEU A 14 44.08 -28.78 26.14
C LEU A 14 43.18 -30.01 26.14
N ALA A 15 43.80 -31.18 25.95
CA ALA A 15 43.19 -32.47 26.22
C ALA A 15 43.57 -32.89 27.64
N ALA A 16 42.59 -33.39 28.40
CA ALA A 16 42.82 -34.24 29.57
C ALA A 16 41.68 -35.26 29.66
N ALA A 17 42.07 -36.52 29.81
CA ALA A 17 41.21 -37.69 29.90
C ALA A 17 40.88 -38.04 31.37
N GLY A 18 39.75 -38.70 31.62
CA GLY A 18 39.56 -39.50 32.85
C GLY A 18 38.13 -39.69 33.37
N LEU A 19 37.45 -40.73 32.86
CA LEU A 19 36.52 -41.69 33.50
C LEU A 19 35.56 -41.25 34.65
N ALA A 20 34.24 -41.40 34.41
CA ALA A 20 33.40 -42.50 34.94
C ALA A 20 31.92 -42.10 35.16
N GLY A 21 31.00 -42.94 34.65
CA GLY A 21 29.75 -43.29 35.35
C GLY A 21 28.53 -42.40 35.18
N ALA A 22 27.60 -42.83 34.32
CA ALA A 22 26.18 -43.09 34.64
C ALA A 22 25.36 -43.23 33.35
N LEU A 23 24.83 -44.42 33.10
CA LEU A 23 23.85 -44.69 32.04
C LEU A 23 22.54 -43.98 32.40
N LEU A 24 22.30 -42.81 31.81
CA LEU A 24 20.96 -42.26 31.66
C LEU A 24 20.53 -42.55 30.22
N ALA A 25 19.51 -43.40 30.07
CA ALA A 25 18.86 -43.65 28.79
C ALA A 25 18.18 -42.35 28.32
N GLY A 26 18.93 -41.51 27.60
CA GLY A 26 18.40 -40.36 26.89
C GLY A 26 17.64 -40.85 25.67
N THR A 27 16.33 -40.64 25.63
CA THR A 27 15.54 -40.79 24.42
C THR A 27 16.11 -39.87 23.35
N ALA A 28 16.72 -40.44 22.32
CA ALA A 28 17.17 -39.70 21.15
C ALA A 28 15.95 -39.14 20.43
N VAL A 29 15.63 -37.87 20.67
CA VAL A 29 14.69 -37.14 19.82
C VAL A 29 15.44 -36.83 18.54
N ALA A 30 15.20 -37.63 17.50
CA ALA A 30 15.68 -37.31 16.16
C ALA A 30 15.12 -35.93 15.77
N PRO A 31 15.94 -34.98 15.27
CA PRO A 31 15.39 -33.79 14.68
C PRO A 31 14.62 -34.24 13.44
N ALA A 32 13.30 -34.06 13.45
CA ALA A 32 12.49 -34.21 12.25
C ALA A 32 13.05 -33.19 11.24
N ALA A 33 13.79 -33.68 10.25
CA ALA A 33 14.22 -32.85 9.12
C ALA A 33 12.94 -32.31 8.49
N ALA A 34 12.66 -31.02 8.69
CA ALA A 34 11.61 -30.33 7.99
C ALA A 34 11.95 -30.40 6.50
N ALA A 35 11.25 -31.28 5.77
CA ALA A 35 11.34 -31.29 4.33
C ALA A 35 11.01 -29.87 3.84
N PRO A 36 11.80 -29.29 2.93
CA PRO A 36 11.45 -28.00 2.36
C PRO A 36 10.11 -28.20 1.64
N THR A 37 9.05 -27.62 2.18
CA THR A 37 7.78 -27.48 1.48
C THR A 37 8.07 -26.57 0.29
N SER A 38 8.30 -27.20 -0.86
CA SER A 38 8.31 -26.49 -2.13
C SER A 38 6.93 -25.85 -2.28
N ILE A 39 6.85 -24.54 -2.06
CA ILE A 39 5.71 -23.72 -2.50
C ILE A 39 5.84 -23.64 -4.03
N GLY A 40 5.60 -24.77 -4.69
CA GLY A 40 5.59 -24.93 -6.13
C GLY A 40 4.27 -24.43 -6.71
N GLY A 41 3.87 -23.23 -6.34
CA GLY A 41 2.86 -22.50 -7.09
C GLY A 41 3.59 -21.68 -8.14
N ALA A 42 3.39 -21.99 -9.43
CA ALA A 42 3.82 -21.07 -10.47
C ALA A 42 3.23 -19.69 -10.15
N ILE A 43 4.08 -18.68 -9.99
CA ILE A 43 3.65 -17.30 -9.85
C ILE A 43 3.08 -16.90 -11.22
N VAL A 44 1.79 -17.17 -11.44
CA VAL A 44 1.09 -16.66 -12.59
C VAL A 44 1.00 -15.16 -12.36
N ALA A 45 1.81 -14.38 -13.09
CA ALA A 45 1.66 -12.94 -13.12
C ALA A 45 0.20 -12.63 -13.46
N HIS A 46 -0.53 -12.02 -12.53
CA HIS A 46 -1.92 -11.64 -12.76
C HIS A 46 -1.92 -10.55 -13.83
N ARG A 47 -2.18 -10.94 -15.08
CA ARG A 47 -2.34 -10.00 -16.19
C ARG A 47 -3.82 -9.71 -16.36
N THR A 48 -4.15 -8.44 -16.50
CA THR A 48 -5.46 -8.00 -16.95
C THR A 48 -5.83 -8.77 -18.22
N SER A 49 -7.01 -9.41 -18.23
CA SER A 49 -7.46 -10.14 -19.40
C SER A 49 -7.66 -9.18 -20.58
N ILE A 50 -7.60 -9.69 -21.80
CA ILE A 50 -7.88 -8.87 -23.00
C ILE A 50 -9.30 -8.30 -22.93
N ALA A 51 -10.26 -9.10 -22.45
CA ALA A 51 -11.64 -8.66 -22.26
C ALA A 51 -11.75 -7.49 -21.28
N GLU A 52 -11.04 -7.55 -20.16
CA GLU A 52 -11.02 -6.48 -19.16
C GLU A 52 -10.35 -5.22 -19.70
N ARG A 53 -9.22 -5.36 -20.40
CA ARG A 53 -8.55 -4.24 -21.05
C ARG A 53 -9.48 -3.55 -22.05
N LEU A 54 -10.09 -4.30 -22.96
CA LEU A 54 -11.03 -3.76 -23.94
C LEU A 54 -12.27 -3.14 -23.31
N ARG A 55 -12.65 -3.57 -22.11
CA ARG A 55 -13.75 -2.99 -21.34
C ARG A 55 -13.37 -1.63 -20.78
N VAL A 56 -12.21 -1.53 -20.12
CA VAL A 56 -11.70 -0.27 -19.54
C VAL A 56 -11.33 0.75 -20.63
N ASP A 57 -10.68 0.31 -21.71
CA ASP A 57 -10.23 1.18 -22.81
C ASP A 57 -11.37 1.84 -23.61
N ARG A 58 -12.64 1.43 -23.39
CA ARG A 58 -13.82 2.12 -23.94
C ARG A 58 -14.08 3.47 -23.31
N VAL A 59 -13.56 3.70 -22.10
CA VAL A 59 -13.65 4.98 -21.41
C VAL A 59 -12.44 5.81 -21.83
N PRO A 60 -12.63 6.94 -22.53
CA PRO A 60 -11.52 7.80 -22.90
C PRO A 60 -10.76 8.26 -21.67
N THR A 61 -9.43 8.37 -21.80
CA THR A 61 -8.63 8.99 -20.74
C THR A 61 -9.04 10.47 -20.64
N PRO A 62 -9.46 10.94 -19.46
CA PRO A 62 -9.91 12.30 -19.32
C PRO A 62 -8.75 13.30 -19.38
N GLU A 63 -9.02 14.47 -19.94
CA GLU A 63 -8.14 15.62 -19.79
C GLU A 63 -8.39 16.26 -18.42
N LEU A 64 -7.32 16.62 -17.72
CA LEU A 64 -7.40 17.15 -16.36
C LEU A 64 -7.23 18.66 -16.38
N ASP A 65 -8.26 19.36 -15.91
CA ASP A 65 -8.26 20.81 -15.71
C ASP A 65 -7.55 21.15 -14.39
N TRP A 66 -6.22 21.15 -14.45
CA TRP A 66 -5.37 21.43 -13.29
C TRP A 66 -5.49 22.89 -12.82
N TYR A 67 -5.58 23.07 -11.51
CA TYR A 67 -5.45 24.37 -10.86
C TYR A 67 -4.56 24.29 -9.63
N ARG A 68 -4.04 25.43 -9.18
CA ARG A 68 -3.14 25.47 -8.02
C ARG A 68 -3.92 25.29 -6.72
N CYS A 69 -3.43 24.41 -5.86
CA CYS A 69 -3.95 24.14 -4.52
C CYS A 69 -2.79 24.00 -3.52
N TYR A 70 -3.05 24.21 -2.23
CA TYR A 70 -2.06 24.04 -1.13
C TYR A 70 -0.70 24.74 -1.34
N GLY A 71 -0.66 25.82 -2.14
CA GLY A 71 0.53 26.63 -2.42
C GLY A 71 1.52 26.05 -3.44
N TYR A 72 1.81 24.75 -3.38
CA TYR A 72 2.84 24.07 -4.20
C TYR A 72 2.34 22.85 -4.98
N ALA A 73 1.06 22.51 -4.86
CA ALA A 73 0.44 21.41 -5.58
C ALA A 73 -0.49 21.90 -6.70
N GLU A 74 -0.84 20.98 -7.58
CA GLU A 74 -1.89 21.13 -8.58
C GLU A 74 -2.96 20.07 -8.31
N CYS A 75 -4.22 20.48 -8.30
CA CYS A 75 -5.38 19.62 -8.06
C CYS A 75 -6.26 19.60 -9.29
N ALA A 76 -6.97 18.49 -9.47
CA ALA A 76 -8.01 18.33 -10.47
C ALA A 76 -9.08 17.38 -9.95
N THR A 77 -10.31 17.54 -10.43
CA THR A 77 -11.41 16.60 -10.19
C THR A 77 -11.89 16.10 -11.55
N VAL A 78 -12.20 14.80 -11.64
CA VAL A 78 -12.61 14.17 -12.89
C VAL A 78 -13.77 13.23 -12.71
N ASP A 79 -14.73 13.29 -13.62
CA ASP A 79 -15.84 12.34 -13.70
C ASP A 79 -15.41 11.04 -14.39
N LEU A 80 -15.54 9.92 -13.69
CA LEU A 80 -15.37 8.57 -14.27
C LEU A 80 -16.68 7.79 -14.15
N PRO A 81 -16.96 6.81 -15.05
CA PRO A 81 -18.15 6.00 -14.93
C PRO A 81 -18.14 5.19 -13.64
N LEU A 82 -19.29 5.18 -12.97
CA LEU A 82 -19.52 4.34 -11.80
C LEU A 82 -19.44 2.85 -12.19
N ASP A 83 -19.99 2.51 -13.36
CA ASP A 83 -20.01 1.19 -13.95
C ASP A 83 -19.36 1.24 -15.35
N TYR A 84 -18.20 0.59 -15.50
CA TYR A 84 -17.47 0.54 -16.78
C TYR A 84 -18.15 -0.33 -17.85
N ASP A 85 -19.13 -1.18 -17.49
CA ASP A 85 -20.01 -1.83 -18.48
C ASP A 85 -21.07 -0.86 -19.03
N LYS A 86 -21.29 0.26 -18.35
CA LYS A 86 -22.20 1.35 -18.74
C LYS A 86 -21.42 2.67 -18.79
N PRO A 87 -20.49 2.84 -19.74
CA PRO A 87 -19.57 3.98 -19.77
C PRO A 87 -20.25 5.35 -19.94
N HIS A 88 -21.51 5.38 -20.38
CA HIS A 88 -22.35 6.58 -20.49
C HIS A 88 -23.44 6.66 -19.41
N GLY A 89 -23.32 5.87 -18.35
CA GLY A 89 -24.24 5.82 -17.22
C GLY A 89 -23.91 6.85 -16.15
N ALA A 90 -24.24 6.52 -14.89
CA ALA A 90 -23.88 7.34 -13.74
C ALA A 90 -22.35 7.48 -13.62
N THR A 91 -21.90 8.68 -13.23
CA THR A 91 -20.49 8.98 -12.96
C THR A 91 -20.23 9.07 -11.47
N THR A 92 -18.95 9.15 -11.11
CA THR A 92 -18.48 9.49 -9.78
C THR A 92 -17.25 10.39 -9.90
N GLU A 93 -17.15 11.38 -9.03
CA GLU A 93 -16.06 12.34 -9.03
C GLU A 93 -14.81 11.74 -8.38
N ILE A 94 -13.68 11.86 -9.07
CA ILE A 94 -12.37 11.39 -8.62
C ILE A 94 -11.43 12.58 -8.44
N ALA A 95 -10.89 12.71 -7.24
CA ALA A 95 -9.91 13.71 -6.87
C ALA A 95 -8.48 13.24 -7.20
N VAL A 96 -7.72 14.12 -7.87
CA VAL A 96 -6.32 13.90 -8.23
C VAL A 96 -5.48 15.10 -7.79
N LEU A 97 -4.33 14.82 -7.19
CA LEU A 97 -3.34 15.83 -6.79
C LEU A 97 -1.99 15.50 -7.39
N ARG A 98 -1.28 16.51 -7.88
CA ARG A 98 0.09 16.43 -8.36
C ARG A 98 0.99 17.44 -7.65
N VAL A 99 2.10 16.96 -7.10
CA VAL A 99 3.26 17.80 -6.74
C VAL A 99 4.29 17.66 -7.84
N LYS A 100 4.62 18.76 -8.52
CA LYS A 100 5.57 18.75 -9.63
C LYS A 100 7.00 18.46 -9.15
N ALA A 101 7.76 17.73 -9.96
CA ALA A 101 9.18 17.51 -9.73
C ALA A 101 9.91 18.85 -9.55
N ARG A 102 10.85 18.93 -8.60
CA ARG A 102 11.60 20.17 -8.34
C ARG A 102 12.45 20.58 -9.53
N ASP A 103 13.05 19.61 -10.23
CA ASP A 103 13.78 19.84 -11.48
C ASP A 103 12.93 19.45 -12.70
N GLN A 104 12.05 20.37 -13.09
CA GLN A 104 11.21 20.19 -14.27
C GLN A 104 11.99 20.02 -15.58
N LYS A 105 13.25 20.48 -15.66
CA LYS A 105 14.05 20.35 -16.89
C LYS A 105 14.54 18.93 -17.10
N HIS A 106 14.78 18.19 -16.02
CA HIS A 106 15.27 16.80 -16.08
C HIS A 106 14.25 15.78 -15.60
N ARG A 107 12.98 16.17 -15.48
CA ARG A 107 11.85 15.31 -15.10
C ARG A 107 11.82 14.02 -15.93
N ILE A 108 11.76 12.88 -15.26
CA ILE A 108 11.62 11.54 -15.84
C ILE A 108 10.15 11.23 -16.14
N GLY A 109 9.25 11.47 -15.19
CA GLY A 109 7.87 11.00 -15.31
C GLY A 109 6.98 11.34 -14.12
N SER A 110 5.89 10.60 -14.00
CA SER A 110 4.98 10.66 -12.85
C SER A 110 5.19 9.45 -11.95
N LEU A 111 5.25 9.67 -10.64
CA LEU A 111 5.28 8.63 -9.62
C LEU A 111 3.94 8.61 -8.89
N PHE A 112 3.16 7.55 -9.11
CA PHE A 112 1.88 7.36 -8.43
C PHE A 112 2.10 6.78 -7.04
N VAL A 113 1.45 7.38 -6.04
CA VAL A 113 1.48 6.92 -4.65
C VAL A 113 0.07 6.56 -4.18
N ASN A 114 -0.01 5.55 -3.31
CA ASN A 114 -1.25 5.09 -2.69
C ASN A 114 -0.92 4.63 -1.26
N PRO A 115 -1.53 5.20 -0.22
CA PRO A 115 -1.13 4.96 1.17
C PRO A 115 -1.54 3.57 1.69
N GLY A 116 -2.39 2.86 0.95
CA GLY A 116 -3.02 1.61 1.40
C GLY A 116 -4.30 1.87 2.20
N GLY A 117 -4.59 1.02 3.18
CA GLY A 117 -5.86 0.99 3.90
C GLY A 117 -6.63 -0.31 3.64
N PRO A 118 -7.85 -0.29 3.08
CA PRO A 118 -8.47 0.73 2.21
C PRO A 118 -9.00 1.99 2.91
N GLY A 119 -9.29 3.04 2.13
CA GLY A 119 -9.89 4.30 2.61
C GLY A 119 -8.90 5.41 2.95
N GLY A 120 -7.59 5.20 2.76
CA GLY A 120 -6.58 6.25 2.88
C GLY A 120 -6.61 7.21 1.68
N SER A 121 -6.40 8.50 1.95
CA SER A 121 -6.34 9.57 0.94
C SER A 121 -5.04 9.47 0.12
N GLY A 122 -5.18 9.22 -1.18
CA GLY A 122 -4.07 9.23 -2.13
C GLY A 122 -3.51 10.63 -2.32
N THR A 123 -4.38 11.63 -2.27
CA THR A 123 -4.03 13.04 -2.49
C THR A 123 -3.25 13.61 -1.31
N ASP A 124 -3.64 13.25 -0.08
CA ASP A 124 -2.90 13.62 1.14
C ASP A 124 -1.52 12.97 1.18
N ILE A 125 -1.39 11.68 0.79
CA ILE A 125 -0.07 11.04 0.79
C ILE A 125 0.84 11.63 -0.30
N ALA A 126 0.30 12.07 -1.44
CA ALA A 126 1.09 12.76 -2.46
C ALA A 126 1.56 14.14 -1.97
N LEU A 127 0.71 14.88 -1.27
CA LEU A 127 1.08 16.14 -0.64
C LEU A 127 2.16 15.94 0.44
N ALA A 128 2.09 14.83 1.18
CA ALA A 128 3.06 14.44 2.20
C ALA A 128 4.34 13.78 1.64
N ALA A 129 4.51 13.68 0.32
CA ALA A 129 5.65 13.00 -0.31
C ALA A 129 7.04 13.42 0.22
N PRO A 130 7.32 14.71 0.52
CA PRO A 130 8.61 15.10 1.07
C PRO A 130 8.98 14.46 2.41
N TYR A 131 8.01 13.90 3.15
CA TYR A 131 8.27 13.24 4.43
C TYR A 131 8.77 11.79 4.28
N PHE A 132 8.57 11.15 3.12
CA PHE A 132 8.92 9.73 2.94
C PHE A 132 9.64 9.41 1.62
N LEU A 133 9.69 10.33 0.66
CA LEU A 133 10.50 10.19 -0.55
C LEU A 133 11.81 10.98 -0.41
N GLY A 134 12.90 10.41 -0.92
CA GLY A 134 14.19 11.09 -1.00
C GLY A 134 14.24 12.13 -2.12
N ASP A 135 15.21 13.05 -2.03
CA ASP A 135 15.38 14.16 -2.97
C ASP A 135 15.51 13.71 -4.43
N GLU A 136 16.21 12.59 -4.68
CA GLU A 136 16.35 12.06 -6.05
C GLU A 136 15.00 11.76 -6.71
N LEU A 137 14.00 11.29 -5.95
CA LEU A 137 12.67 11.05 -6.48
C LEU A 137 11.90 12.36 -6.65
N LEU A 138 11.98 13.26 -5.65
CA LEU A 138 11.28 14.55 -5.66
C LEU A 138 11.81 15.52 -6.72
N ASP A 139 13.07 15.38 -7.11
CA ASP A 139 13.67 16.20 -8.16
C ASP A 139 13.27 15.73 -9.55
N ARG A 140 13.00 14.42 -9.71
CA ARG A 140 12.88 13.78 -11.03
C ARG A 140 11.47 13.33 -11.38
N PHE A 141 10.56 13.21 -10.43
CA PHE A 141 9.19 12.76 -10.66
C PHE A 141 8.16 13.77 -10.17
N ASP A 142 7.11 13.97 -10.97
CA ASP A 142 5.89 14.53 -10.42
C ASP A 142 5.22 13.47 -9.55
N VAL A 143 5.00 13.76 -8.27
CA VAL A 143 4.31 12.83 -7.38
C VAL A 143 2.81 13.02 -7.53
N VAL A 144 2.10 11.95 -7.87
CA VAL A 144 0.66 11.98 -8.15
C VAL A 144 -0.08 11.08 -7.17
N GLY A 145 -1.10 11.65 -6.53
CA GLY A 145 -2.02 10.97 -5.65
C GLY A 145 -3.42 10.98 -6.23
N ILE A 146 -4.14 9.87 -6.11
CA ILE A 146 -5.54 9.74 -6.52
C ILE A 146 -6.31 9.25 -5.32
N ASP A 147 -7.38 9.93 -4.96
CA ASP A 147 -8.32 9.39 -3.97
C ASP A 147 -9.22 8.38 -4.68
N PRO A 148 -9.17 7.09 -4.32
CA PRO A 148 -10.02 6.09 -4.96
C PRO A 148 -11.51 6.45 -4.83
N ARG A 149 -12.37 5.84 -5.66
CA ARG A 149 -13.83 6.05 -5.57
C ARG A 149 -14.31 5.88 -4.12
N GLY A 150 -15.16 6.77 -3.64
CA GLY A 150 -15.68 6.67 -2.28
C GLY A 150 -14.72 7.09 -1.16
N VAL A 151 -13.54 7.64 -1.47
CA VAL A 151 -12.50 7.99 -0.50
C VAL A 151 -12.20 9.48 -0.50
N ALA A 152 -11.97 10.05 0.70
CA ALA A 152 -11.39 11.38 0.89
C ALA A 152 -12.04 12.50 0.04
N ALA A 153 -11.28 13.18 -0.82
CA ALA A 153 -11.75 14.32 -1.61
C ALA A 153 -12.52 13.91 -2.88
N SER A 154 -12.47 12.63 -3.29
CA SER A 154 -13.40 12.06 -4.26
C SER A 154 -14.82 12.06 -3.69
N GLU A 155 -15.80 11.64 -4.49
CA GLU A 155 -17.18 11.49 -4.01
C GLU A 155 -17.27 10.43 -2.89
N GLN A 156 -17.12 10.86 -1.64
CA GLN A 156 -16.81 9.98 -0.50
C GLN A 156 -18.03 9.24 0.01
N VAL A 157 -17.85 7.96 0.35
CA VAL A 157 -18.86 7.16 1.04
C VAL A 157 -18.79 7.42 2.55
N LYS A 158 -19.87 7.93 3.13
CA LYS A 158 -20.03 8.11 4.58
C LYS A 158 -21.15 7.23 5.12
N CYS A 159 -20.77 6.24 5.94
CA CYS A 159 -21.71 5.32 6.60
C CYS A 159 -21.87 5.61 8.10
N PHE A 160 -20.93 6.36 8.69
CA PHE A 160 -20.85 6.56 10.13
C PHE A 160 -20.90 8.04 10.48
N LYS A 161 -21.49 8.35 11.64
CA LYS A 161 -21.60 9.74 12.13
C LYS A 161 -20.25 10.32 12.55
N SER A 162 -19.28 9.46 12.88
CA SER A 162 -17.94 9.87 13.30
C SER A 162 -16.88 8.85 12.90
N VAL A 163 -15.62 9.30 12.81
CA VAL A 163 -14.46 8.42 12.63
C VAL A 163 -14.37 7.39 13.77
N LYS A 164 -14.69 7.78 15.00
CA LYS A 164 -14.71 6.85 16.14
C LYS A 164 -15.70 5.70 15.94
N ASP A 165 -16.88 5.98 15.41
CA ASP A 165 -17.88 4.95 15.13
C ASP A 165 -17.45 4.06 13.97
N GLN A 166 -16.81 4.63 12.94
CA GLN A 166 -16.22 3.88 11.84
C GLN A 166 -15.08 2.96 12.31
N THR A 167 -14.13 3.48 13.09
CA THR A 167 -13.01 2.70 13.65
C THR A 167 -13.53 1.53 14.47
N ARG A 168 -14.51 1.77 15.35
CA ARG A 168 -15.14 0.71 16.14
C ARG A 168 -15.80 -0.36 15.26
N ALA A 169 -16.42 0.04 14.16
CA ALA A 169 -17.00 -0.91 13.21
C ALA A 169 -15.93 -1.74 12.47
N TYR A 170 -14.74 -1.16 12.22
CA TYR A 170 -13.63 -1.81 11.53
C TYR A 170 -12.72 -2.65 12.44
N GLU A 171 -12.72 -2.43 13.76
CA GLU A 171 -11.92 -3.21 14.73
C GLU A 171 -12.16 -4.74 14.65
N GLY A 172 -13.33 -5.17 14.17
CA GLY A 172 -13.66 -6.57 13.95
C GLY A 172 -13.35 -7.13 12.56
N LEU A 173 -12.94 -6.29 11.60
CA LEU A 173 -12.75 -6.64 10.18
C LEU A 173 -11.27 -6.93 9.83
N ASN A 174 -10.49 -7.48 10.77
CA ASN A 174 -9.12 -7.92 10.51
C ASN A 174 -9.08 -9.05 9.46
N VAL A 175 -9.05 -8.69 8.18
CA VAL A 175 -9.04 -9.58 7.02
C VAL A 175 -7.63 -10.13 6.76
N ALA A 176 -7.23 -11.14 7.54
CA ALA A 176 -6.50 -12.26 6.96
C ALA A 176 -7.55 -13.22 6.36
N SER A 177 -8.10 -12.84 5.20
CA SER A 177 -9.21 -13.53 4.51
C SER A 177 -10.57 -13.37 5.18
N ALA A 178 -11.58 -13.00 4.42
CA ALA A 178 -12.97 -12.94 4.88
C ALA A 178 -13.51 -14.35 5.14
N THR A 179 -13.31 -14.89 6.34
CA THR A 179 -14.31 -15.81 6.90
C THR A 179 -15.46 -14.95 7.39
N ALA A 180 -16.65 -15.18 6.84
CA ALA A 180 -17.86 -14.47 7.19
C ALA A 180 -18.10 -14.53 8.71
N ALA A 181 -17.67 -13.49 9.42
CA ALA A 181 -18.09 -13.25 10.78
C ALA A 181 -19.53 -12.76 10.71
N SER A 182 -20.48 -13.62 11.07
CA SER A 182 -21.87 -13.24 11.26
C SER A 182 -22.01 -12.42 12.54
N SER A 183 -21.53 -11.17 12.53
CA SER A 183 -21.95 -10.19 13.53
C SER A 183 -23.24 -9.56 13.05
N GLY A 184 -24.30 -9.64 13.87
CA GLY A 184 -25.62 -9.04 13.63
C GLY A 184 -25.58 -7.51 13.59
N SER A 185 -24.90 -6.97 12.59
CA SER A 185 -24.77 -5.54 12.32
C SER A 185 -25.95 -5.10 11.48
N THR A 186 -26.80 -4.23 12.03
CA THR A 186 -27.63 -3.34 11.22
C THR A 186 -26.70 -2.65 10.23
N THR A 187 -26.82 -2.96 8.94
CA THR A 187 -26.02 -2.33 7.90
C THR A 187 -26.17 -0.83 8.03
N PRO A 188 -25.09 -0.07 8.26
CA PRO A 188 -25.19 1.36 8.37
C PRO A 188 -25.67 1.93 7.03
N THR A 189 -26.64 2.85 7.07
CA THR A 189 -27.02 3.60 5.86
C THR A 189 -25.86 4.49 5.46
N CYS A 190 -25.34 4.27 4.26
CA CYS A 190 -24.29 5.09 3.68
C CYS A 190 -24.86 6.15 2.74
N SER A 191 -24.20 7.30 2.67
CA SER A 191 -24.47 8.35 1.69
C SER A 191 -23.18 8.75 0.98
N LEU A 192 -23.31 9.19 -0.27
CA LEU A 192 -22.23 9.86 -0.98
C LEU A 192 -22.20 11.34 -0.58
N THR A 193 -21.01 11.87 -0.35
CA THR A 193 -20.79 13.31 -0.32
C THR A 193 -20.14 13.70 -1.63
N GLY A 194 -20.61 14.77 -2.28
CA GLY A 194 -19.91 15.33 -3.44
C GLY A 194 -18.44 15.61 -3.14
N SER A 195 -17.62 15.73 -4.18
CA SER A 195 -16.19 16.02 -4.02
C SER A 195 -15.96 17.26 -3.18
N ALA A 196 -14.93 17.21 -2.33
CA ALA A 196 -14.58 18.34 -1.49
C ALA A 196 -13.90 19.44 -2.33
N PRO A 197 -14.22 20.72 -2.14
CA PRO A 197 -13.38 21.79 -2.66
C PRO A 197 -12.00 21.73 -1.96
N TRP A 198 -10.95 21.83 -2.76
CA TRP A 198 -9.56 21.68 -2.35
C TRP A 198 -9.01 22.91 -1.63
#